data_AF-A0A494Z2F8-F1
#
_entry.id   AF-A0A494Z2F8-F1
#
_cell.length_a   1.000
_cell.length_b   1.000
_cell.length_c   1.000
_cell.angle_alpha   90.00
_cell.angle_beta   90.00
_cell.angle_gamma   90.00
#
_symmetry.space_group_name_H-M   'P 1'
#
loop_
_entity.id
_entity.type
_entity.pdbx_description
1 polymer ?
#
loop_
_entity_poly.entity_id
_entity_poly.type
_entity_poly.pdbx_seq_one_letter_code
_entity_poly.pdbx_strand_id
1 'polypeptide(L)'
;MEPKELIVQQAKNVLDSAKELRAIAHKSGKKRGSYIQRYTANKHSLQIHTNMDPSIRDSEEMQNLLKNLQSFDAEFNSARYDFEGEVNIDQVETIYPEIVNAYNALITALDLPNEAVNIKKYK
;
A
#
# COMPACT_ATOMS: atom_id res chain seq x y z
N MET A 1 17.37 11.07 -9.44
CA MET A 1 16.09 10.88 -8.74
C MET A 1 16.35 11.28 -7.32
N GLU A 2 15.67 12.33 -6.86
CA GLU A 2 15.76 12.84 -5.49
C GLU A 2 15.18 11.80 -4.51
N PRO A 3 15.61 11.79 -3.23
CA PRO A 3 15.09 10.86 -2.23
C PRO A 3 13.55 10.84 -2.15
N LYS A 4 12.91 12.01 -2.23
CA LYS A 4 11.44 12.13 -2.22
C LYS A 4 10.77 11.47 -3.42
N GLU A 5 11.36 11.56 -4.62
CA GLU A 5 10.83 10.94 -5.83
C GLU A 5 10.94 9.42 -5.75
N LEU A 6 12.05 8.90 -5.22
CA LEU A 6 12.25 7.47 -5.02
C LEU A 6 11.26 6.91 -3.99
N ILE A 7 11.06 7.60 -2.85
CA ILE A 7 10.08 7.21 -1.84
C ILE A 7 8.67 7.18 -2.43
N VAL A 8 8.29 8.22 -3.19
CA VAL A 8 7.00 8.27 -3.89
C VAL A 8 6.83 7.12 -4.88
N GLN A 9 7.88 6.79 -5.64
CA GLN A 9 7.84 5.64 -6.55
C GLN A 9 7.65 4.32 -5.79
N GLN A 10 8.33 4.13 -4.65
CA GLN A 10 8.09 2.95 -3.81
C GLN A 10 6.67 2.91 -3.26
N ALA A 11 6.12 4.05 -2.82
CA ALA A 11 4.75 4.14 -2.33
C ALA A 11 3.73 3.79 -3.43
N LYS A 12 4.00 4.21 -4.68
CA LYS A 12 3.20 3.86 -5.85
C LYS A 12 3.24 2.37 -6.15
N ASN A 13 4.42 1.75 -6.09
CA ASN A 13 4.57 0.30 -6.26
C ASN A 13 3.75 -0.48 -5.22
N VAL A 14 3.72 0.00 -3.97
CA VAL A 14 2.87 -0.57 -2.92
C VAL A 14 1.40 -0.42 -3.29
N LEU A 15 0.98 0.79 -3.67
CA LEU A 15 -0.41 1.09 -4.06
C LEU A 15 -0.90 0.19 -5.22
N ASP A 16 -0.06 -0.03 -6.22
CA ASP A 16 -0.34 -0.92 -7.35
C ASP A 16 -0.53 -2.36 -6.90
N SER A 17 0.41 -2.88 -6.11
CA SER A 17 0.31 -4.23 -5.58
C SER A 17 -0.87 -4.42 -4.61
N ALA A 18 -1.24 -3.38 -3.87
CA ALA A 18 -2.43 -3.37 -3.01
C ALA A 18 -3.72 -3.42 -3.86
N LYS A 19 -3.76 -2.66 -4.97
CA LYS A 19 -4.87 -2.69 -5.92
C LYS A 19 -5.10 -4.09 -6.46
N GLU A 20 -4.02 -4.70 -6.93
CA GLU A 20 -4.02 -6.04 -7.49
C GLU A 20 -4.43 -7.09 -6.47
N LEU A 21 -3.93 -6.98 -5.22
CA LEU A 21 -4.29 -7.89 -4.13
C LEU A 21 -5.75 -7.73 -3.71
N ARG A 22 -6.26 -6.50 -3.61
CA ARG A 22 -7.69 -6.23 -3.38
C ARG A 22 -8.57 -6.91 -4.43
N ALA A 23 -8.23 -6.77 -5.71
CA ALA A 23 -9.03 -7.32 -6.81
C ALA A 23 -9.18 -8.85 -6.76
N ILE A 24 -8.31 -9.56 -6.04
CA ILE A 24 -8.35 -11.01 -5.88
C ILE A 24 -8.56 -11.46 -4.44
N ALA A 25 -8.88 -10.55 -3.50
CA ALA A 25 -9.00 -10.85 -2.08
C ALA A 25 -10.07 -11.93 -1.81
N HIS A 26 -11.17 -11.92 -2.57
CA HIS A 26 -12.27 -12.88 -2.51
C HIS A 26 -11.91 -14.30 -3.01
N LYS A 27 -10.71 -14.49 -3.59
CA LYS A 27 -10.24 -15.79 -4.09
C LYS A 27 -9.38 -16.45 -3.03
N SER A 28 -9.26 -17.77 -3.07
CA SER A 28 -8.30 -18.53 -2.27
C SER A 28 -7.18 -19.13 -3.13
N GLY A 29 -6.24 -19.82 -2.46
CA GLY A 29 -5.22 -20.61 -3.13
C GLY A 29 -3.91 -19.87 -3.44
N LYS A 30 -3.00 -20.60 -4.09
CA LYS A 30 -1.62 -20.18 -4.39
C LYS A 30 -1.51 -18.84 -5.13
N LYS A 31 -2.48 -18.52 -5.99
CA LYS A 31 -2.51 -17.25 -6.72
C LYS A 31 -2.71 -16.06 -5.78
N ARG A 32 -3.54 -16.17 -4.74
CA ARG A 32 -3.65 -15.13 -3.71
C ARG A 32 -2.34 -14.99 -2.94
N GLY A 33 -1.73 -16.11 -2.57
CA GLY A 33 -0.42 -16.15 -1.92
C GLY A 33 0.66 -15.37 -2.68
N SER A 34 0.75 -15.50 -4.00
CA SER A 34 1.76 -14.76 -4.79
C SER A 34 1.53 -13.24 -4.80
N TYR A 35 0.27 -12.78 -4.74
CA TYR A 35 -0.04 -11.35 -4.65
C TYR A 35 0.25 -10.81 -3.25
N ILE A 36 -0.02 -11.59 -2.19
CA ILE A 36 0.38 -11.26 -0.82
C ILE A 36 1.91 -11.07 -0.76
N GLN A 37 2.68 -12.00 -1.31
CA GLN A 37 4.15 -11.92 -1.33
C GLN A 37 4.65 -10.67 -2.05
N ARG A 38 4.10 -10.36 -3.24
CA ARG A 38 4.47 -9.15 -4.00
C ARG A 38 4.15 -7.87 -3.24
N TYR A 39 2.96 -7.80 -2.63
CA TYR A 39 2.56 -6.67 -1.80
C TYR A 39 3.48 -6.49 -0.59
N THR A 40 3.77 -7.57 0.14
CA THR A 40 4.68 -7.54 1.30
C THR A 40 6.09 -7.11 0.89
N ALA A 41 6.61 -7.58 -0.24
CA ALA A 41 7.92 -7.16 -0.75
C ALA A 41 7.97 -5.66 -1.08
N ASN A 42 6.95 -5.14 -1.77
CA ASN A 42 6.86 -3.72 -2.07
C ASN A 42 6.71 -2.88 -0.79
N LYS A 43 5.89 -3.32 0.16
CA LYS A 43 5.70 -2.64 1.45
C LYS A 43 7.02 -2.56 2.22
N HIS A 44 7.77 -3.66 2.24
CA HIS A 44 9.09 -3.70 2.85
C HIS A 44 10.07 -2.75 2.14
N SER A 45 10.08 -2.73 0.80
CA SER A 45 10.90 -1.79 0.03
C SER A 45 10.61 -0.35 0.41
N LEU A 46 9.33 0.05 0.48
CA LEU A 46 8.94 1.39 0.93
C LEU A 46 9.50 1.70 2.32
N GLN A 47 9.32 0.80 3.31
CA GLN A 47 9.80 1.00 4.68
C GLN A 47 11.32 1.20 4.77
N ILE A 48 12.10 0.51 3.92
CA ILE A 48 13.54 0.69 3.86
C ILE A 48 13.88 2.07 3.28
N HIS A 49 13.26 2.44 2.16
CA HIS A 49 13.54 3.70 1.45
C HIS A 49 13.06 4.92 2.23
N THR A 50 12.02 4.81 3.05
CA THR A 50 11.60 5.92 3.92
C THR A 50 12.70 6.34 4.90
N ASN A 51 13.65 5.46 5.25
CA ASN A 51 14.77 5.84 6.11
C ASN A 51 15.82 6.74 5.43
N MET A 52 15.71 6.95 4.11
CA MET A 52 16.61 7.85 3.37
C MET A 52 16.39 9.32 3.73
N ASP A 53 15.19 9.68 4.18
CA ASP A 53 14.85 11.04 4.57
C ASP A 53 13.99 11.02 5.86
N PRO A 54 14.59 11.34 7.02
CA PRO A 54 13.87 11.39 8.28
C PRO A 54 12.70 12.38 8.29
N SER A 55 12.78 13.48 7.53
CA SER A 55 11.71 14.48 7.47
C SER A 55 10.44 13.91 6.82
N ILE A 56 10.63 13.07 5.79
CA ILE A 56 9.52 12.37 5.13
C ILE A 56 9.07 11.20 5.99
N ARG A 57 10.00 10.42 6.57
CA ARG A 57 9.68 9.28 7.44
C ARG A 57 8.78 9.70 8.60
N ASP A 58 9.13 10.80 9.26
CA ASP A 58 8.48 11.25 10.49
C ASP A 58 7.30 12.21 10.21
N SER A 59 6.98 12.47 8.93
CA SER A 59 5.83 13.28 8.53
C SER A 59 4.50 12.59 8.83
N GLU A 60 3.47 13.40 9.13
CA GLU A 60 2.13 12.89 9.41
C GLU A 60 1.57 12.09 8.23
N GLU A 61 1.79 12.55 6.99
CA GLU A 61 1.29 11.93 5.77
C GLU A 61 1.92 10.55 5.54
N MET A 62 3.23 10.41 5.74
CA MET A 62 3.91 9.12 5.62
C MET A 62 3.45 8.16 6.71
N GLN A 63 3.36 8.61 7.96
CA GLN A 63 2.88 7.77 9.07
C GLN A 63 1.44 7.30 8.84
N ASN A 64 0.57 8.18 8.34
CA ASN A 64 -0.81 7.84 7.97
C ASN A 64 -0.85 6.80 6.84
N LEU A 65 -0.02 6.96 5.80
CA LEU A 65 0.08 5.97 4.73
C LEU A 65 0.53 4.60 5.27
N LEU A 66 1.59 4.56 6.08
CA LEU A 66 2.12 3.33 6.67
C LEU A 66 1.10 2.65 7.58
N LYS A 67 0.32 3.40 8.35
CA LYS A 67 -0.76 2.89 9.20
C LYS A 67 -1.88 2.24 8.38
N ASN A 68 -2.32 2.88 7.30
CA ASN A 68 -3.37 2.33 6.43
C ASN A 68 -2.88 1.07 5.71
N LEU A 69 -1.61 1.07 5.25
CA LEU A 69 -0.97 -0.13 4.70
C LEU A 69 -0.85 -1.25 5.73
N GLN A 70 -0.56 -0.94 6.99
CA GLN A 70 -0.52 -1.95 8.06
C GLN A 70 -1.89 -2.56 8.34
N SER A 71 -2.95 -1.74 8.31
CA SER A 71 -4.32 -2.20 8.52
C SER A 71 -4.76 -3.12 7.38
N PHE A 72 -4.49 -2.73 6.13
CA PHE A 72 -4.77 -3.56 4.96
C PHE A 72 -4.01 -4.89 4.98
N ASP A 73 -2.72 -4.86 5.34
CA ASP A 73 -1.87 -6.05 5.45
C ASP A 73 -2.39 -7.05 6.49
N ALA A 74 -3.00 -6.56 7.58
CA ALA A 74 -3.52 -7.39 8.65
C ALA A 74 -4.67 -8.30 8.19
N GLU A 75 -5.50 -7.83 7.25
CA GLU A 75 -6.63 -8.61 6.70
C GLU A 75 -6.19 -9.87 5.95
N PHE A 76 -4.92 -9.95 5.54
CA PHE A 76 -4.36 -11.09 4.83
C PHE A 76 -3.49 -12.01 5.70
N ASN A 77 -3.43 -11.77 7.02
CA ASN A 77 -2.57 -12.55 7.93
C ASN A 77 -2.90 -14.05 7.90
N SER A 78 -4.18 -14.43 7.95
CA SER A 78 -4.58 -15.84 7.88
C SER A 78 -4.19 -16.46 6.52
N ALA A 79 -4.46 -15.73 5.43
CA ALA A 79 -4.16 -16.13 4.06
C ALA A 79 -2.64 -16.23 3.76
N ARG A 80 -1.79 -15.70 4.63
CA ARG A 80 -0.32 -15.75 4.51
C ARG A 80 0.25 -17.11 4.92
N TYR A 81 -0.37 -17.76 5.90
CA TYR A 81 0.10 -19.05 6.44
C TYR A 81 -0.75 -20.23 5.97
N ASP A 82 -2.00 -19.97 5.57
CA ASP A 82 -2.91 -20.94 4.97
C ASP A 82 -3.48 -20.37 3.68
N PHE A 83 -3.30 -21.06 2.55
CA PHE A 83 -3.82 -20.57 1.26
C PHE A 83 -5.34 -20.49 1.22
N GLU A 84 -6.04 -21.25 2.08
CA GLU A 84 -7.49 -21.19 2.25
C GLU A 84 -7.92 -20.27 3.40
N GLY A 85 -6.97 -19.62 4.07
CA GLY A 85 -7.25 -18.69 5.18
C GLY A 85 -8.22 -17.58 4.80
N GLU A 86 -9.12 -17.25 5.73
CA GLU A 86 -10.13 -16.22 5.53
C GLU A 86 -9.51 -14.82 5.39
N VAL A 87 -10.18 -13.97 4.59
CA VAL A 87 -9.84 -12.55 4.42
C VAL A 87 -11.14 -11.77 4.57
N ASN A 88 -11.12 -10.73 5.39
CA ASN A 88 -12.28 -9.85 5.55
C ASN A 88 -12.38 -8.89 4.35
N ILE A 89 -13.17 -9.30 3.35
CA ILE A 89 -13.31 -8.55 2.10
C ILE A 89 -13.92 -7.16 2.33
N ASP A 90 -14.88 -7.04 3.24
CA ASP A 90 -15.54 -5.76 3.54
C ASP A 90 -14.54 -4.76 4.14
N GLN A 91 -13.63 -5.22 5.01
CA GLN A 91 -12.56 -4.38 5.53
C GLN A 91 -11.53 -4.02 4.46
N VAL A 92 -11.13 -4.98 3.60
CA VAL A 92 -10.24 -4.70 2.46
C VAL A 92 -10.82 -3.61 1.55
N GLU A 93 -12.11 -3.68 1.24
CA GLU A 93 -12.82 -2.67 0.43
C GLU A 93 -12.96 -1.32 1.15
N THR A 94 -13.06 -1.32 2.48
CA THR A 94 -13.15 -0.11 3.31
C THR A 94 -11.79 0.60 3.44
N ILE A 95 -10.72 -0.14 3.66
CA ILE A 95 -9.38 0.40 3.92
C ILE A 95 -8.70 0.89 2.63
N TYR A 96 -8.94 0.23 1.50
CA TYR A 96 -8.24 0.56 0.25
C TYR A 96 -8.39 2.03 -0.20
N PRO A 97 -9.59 2.64 -0.18
CA PRO A 97 -9.76 4.08 -0.42
C PRO A 97 -8.92 4.96 0.53
N GLU A 98 -8.75 4.56 1.78
CA GLU A 98 -7.95 5.30 2.78
C GLU A 98 -6.46 5.27 2.43
N ILE A 99 -5.96 4.16 1.88
CA ILE A 99 -4.59 4.08 1.35
C ILE A 99 -4.41 5.05 0.18
N VAL A 100 -5.34 5.08 -0.77
CA VAL A 100 -5.28 5.98 -1.93
C VAL A 100 -5.28 7.44 -1.49
N ASN A 101 -6.15 7.79 -0.52
CA ASN A 101 -6.22 9.14 0.03
C ASN A 101 -4.92 9.53 0.76
N ALA A 102 -4.37 8.65 1.59
CA ALA A 102 -3.11 8.91 2.30
C ALA A 102 -1.92 9.05 1.33
N TYR A 103 -1.87 8.25 0.27
CA TYR A 103 -0.88 8.40 -0.80
C TYR A 103 -0.97 9.79 -1.45
N ASN A 104 -2.17 10.22 -1.86
CA ASN A 104 -2.34 11.53 -2.48
C ASN A 104 -2.03 12.70 -1.54
N ALA A 105 -2.30 12.55 -0.23
CA ALA A 105 -1.91 13.52 0.78
C ALA A 105 -0.37 13.65 0.84
N LEU A 106 0.35 12.53 0.87
CA LEU A 106 1.82 12.50 0.81
C LEU A 106 2.35 13.18 -0.47
N ILE A 107 1.77 12.89 -1.63
CA ILE A 107 2.17 13.51 -2.90
C ILE A 107 2.01 15.04 -2.85
N THR A 108 0.92 15.51 -2.25
CA THR A 108 0.65 16.94 -2.08
C THR A 108 1.67 17.58 -1.13
N ALA A 109 1.97 16.94 0.00
CA ALA A 109 2.95 17.43 0.98
C ALA A 109 4.39 17.48 0.45
N LEU A 110 4.73 16.65 -0.54
CA LEU A 110 6.07 16.59 -1.15
C LEU A 110 6.22 17.48 -2.41
N ASP A 111 5.18 18.24 -2.76
CA ASP A 111 5.09 19.06 -3.97
C ASP A 111 5.31 18.25 -5.27
N LEU A 112 4.72 17.05 -5.35
CA LEU A 112 4.84 16.13 -6.50
C LEU A 112 3.51 15.85 -7.22
N PRO A 113 2.64 16.85 -7.50
CA PRO A 113 1.24 16.63 -7.90
C PRO A 113 1.05 15.77 -9.16
N ASN A 114 2.05 15.66 -10.03
CA ASN A 114 2.00 14.82 -11.22
C ASN A 114 1.95 13.31 -10.91
N GLU A 115 2.29 12.91 -9.68
CA GLU A 115 2.23 11.51 -9.22
C GLU A 115 0.87 11.15 -8.58
N ALA A 116 -0.01 12.14 -8.36
CA ALA A 116 -1.29 11.90 -7.72
C ALA A 116 -2.20 11.02 -8.58
N VAL A 117 -2.93 10.11 -7.92
CA VAL A 117 -3.85 9.19 -8.59
C VAL A 117 -5.31 9.59 -8.38
N ASN A 118 -6.13 9.42 -9.41
CA ASN A 118 -7.56 9.71 -9.30
C ASN A 118 -8.29 8.51 -8.65
N ILE A 119 -8.75 8.66 -7.41
CA ILE A 119 -9.44 7.59 -6.66
C ILE A 119 -10.64 6.98 -7.38
N LYS A 120 -11.38 7.75 -8.20
CA LYS A 120 -12.52 7.24 -8.96
C LYS A 120 -12.09 6.34 -10.13
N LYS A 121 -10.90 6.59 -10.68
CA LYS A 121 -10.30 5.82 -11.78
C LYS A 121 -9.35 4.72 -11.28
N TYR A 122 -8.89 4.82 -10.03
CA TYR A 122 -8.01 3.85 -9.38
C TYR A 122 -8.75 2.72 -8.65
N LYS A 123 -10.02 2.50 -8.99
CA LYS A 123 -10.81 1.37 -8.49
C LYS A 123 -10.32 0.04 -9.05
#